data_AF-A0A0N0IAZ0-F1
#
_entry.id   AF-A0A0N0IAZ0-F1
#
_cell.length_a   1.000
_cell.length_b   1.000
_cell.length_c   1.000
_cell.angle_alpha   90.00
_cell.angle_beta   90.00
_cell.angle_gamma   90.00
#
_symmetry.space_group_name_H-M   'P 1'
#
loop_
_entity.id
_entity.type
_entity.pdbx_description
1 polymer ?
#
loop_
_entity_poly.entity_id
_entity_poly.type
_entity_poly.pdbx_seq_one_letter_code
_entity_poly.pdbx_strand_id
1 'polypeptide(L)'
;MKNKFIGFLGLVLFAALAACSVPNKTYSTSLNDKDSAVINTLFDDAPTYCLGRYTFNYPKALTQELSSVITIDDMTIESQFLYPPAFKQRIELREEELKNKRVIDSSDAPFLKEVIKLDNGVIFDSNENSTTPDFGRILEGHVYIDNVAFIIKTEIRDVSNPKYKNMQIRDQKYSIPITDKPQKLAAMQSLISRLHGRPKNEIPTEKGIC
;
A
#
# COMPACT_ATOMS: atom_id res chain seq x y z
N MET A 1 40.51 -49.91 -22.90
CA MET A 1 40.77 -48.58 -22.30
C MET A 1 39.51 -47.81 -21.86
N LYS A 2 38.27 -48.29 -22.12
CA LYS A 2 37.03 -47.57 -21.73
C LYS A 2 36.57 -47.74 -20.27
N ASN A 3 36.91 -48.83 -19.59
CA ASN A 3 36.39 -49.10 -18.23
C ASN A 3 37.12 -48.37 -17.09
N LYS A 4 38.33 -47.82 -17.33
CA LYS A 4 39.05 -47.02 -16.32
C LYS A 4 38.60 -45.55 -16.28
N PHE A 5 38.04 -45.03 -17.37
CA PHE A 5 37.59 -43.64 -17.46
C PHE A 5 36.23 -43.41 -16.78
N ILE A 6 35.34 -44.40 -16.81
CA ILE A 6 34.00 -44.31 -16.22
C ILE A 6 34.07 -44.32 -14.68
N GLY A 7 34.98 -45.11 -14.09
CA GLY A 7 35.21 -45.11 -12.64
C GLY A 7 35.77 -43.79 -12.12
N PHE A 8 36.65 -43.13 -12.89
CA PHE A 8 37.22 -41.84 -12.51
C PHE A 8 36.21 -40.70 -12.65
N LEU A 9 35.38 -40.70 -13.70
CA LEU A 9 34.35 -39.68 -13.91
C LEU A 9 33.23 -39.76 -12.85
N GLY A 10 32.84 -40.98 -12.43
CA GLY A 10 31.86 -41.19 -11.37
C GLY A 10 32.35 -40.75 -9.98
N LEU A 11 33.63 -40.97 -9.68
CA LEU A 11 34.23 -40.54 -8.40
C LEU A 11 34.36 -39.02 -8.30
N VAL A 12 34.68 -38.34 -9.41
CA VAL A 12 34.77 -36.87 -9.48
C VAL A 12 33.40 -36.22 -9.36
N LEU A 13 32.34 -36.81 -9.93
CA LEU A 13 30.97 -36.30 -9.79
C LEU A 13 30.44 -36.41 -8.35
N PHE A 14 30.74 -37.51 -7.65
CA PHE A 14 30.35 -37.69 -6.25
C PHE A 14 31.11 -36.74 -5.30
N ALA A 15 32.39 -36.47 -5.57
CA ALA A 15 33.15 -35.50 -4.79
C ALA A 15 32.67 -34.05 -4.98
N ALA A 16 32.20 -33.70 -6.19
CA ALA A 16 31.64 -32.38 -6.47
C ALA A 16 30.27 -32.15 -5.78
N LEU A 17 29.43 -33.18 -5.67
CA LEU A 17 28.14 -33.10 -4.97
C LEU A 17 28.30 -32.97 -3.44
N ALA A 18 29.36 -33.54 -2.85
CA ALA A 18 29.65 -33.39 -1.43
C ALA A 18 30.32 -32.05 -1.07
N ALA A 19 30.89 -31.33 -2.04
CA ALA A 19 31.54 -30.03 -1.83
C ALA A 19 30.59 -28.83 -1.98
N CYS A 20 29.36 -29.03 -2.44
CA CYS A 20 28.33 -27.98 -2.57
C CYS A 20 27.31 -27.96 -1.44
N SER A 21 27.48 -28.79 -0.39
CA SER A 21 26.72 -28.64 0.85
C SER A 21 27.28 -27.45 1.64
N VAL A 22 26.84 -26.25 1.26
CA VAL A 22 26.99 -25.07 2.12
C VAL A 22 26.32 -25.44 3.45
N PRO A 23 27.05 -25.54 4.58
CA PRO A 23 26.40 -25.75 5.86
C PRO A 23 25.47 -24.56 6.06
N ASN A 24 24.16 -24.82 6.19
CA ASN A 24 23.22 -23.85 6.72
C ASN A 24 23.71 -23.49 8.12
N LYS A 25 24.54 -22.45 8.20
CA LYS A 25 25.06 -21.94 9.46
C LYS A 25 23.90 -21.19 10.10
N THR A 26 23.05 -21.92 10.81
CA THR A 26 22.06 -21.35 11.71
C THR A 26 22.84 -20.59 12.77
N TYR A 27 22.87 -19.26 12.65
CA TYR A 27 23.35 -18.37 13.70
C TYR A 27 22.30 -18.36 14.80
N SER A 28 22.29 -19.39 15.63
CA SER A 28 21.53 -19.38 16.89
C SER A 28 22.54 -19.26 18.03
N THR A 29 22.78 -18.03 18.51
CA THR A 29 23.42 -17.83 19.80
C THR A 29 22.40 -18.20 20.87
N SER A 30 22.69 -19.16 21.73
CA SER A 30 21.83 -19.44 22.89
C SER A 30 21.84 -18.23 23.82
N LEU A 31 20.66 -17.77 24.24
CA LEU A 31 20.53 -16.76 25.28
C LEU A 31 21.13 -17.30 26.59
N ASN A 32 21.88 -16.47 27.32
CA ASN A 32 22.27 -16.81 28.68
C ASN A 32 21.07 -16.66 29.63
N ASP A 33 21.19 -17.11 30.87
CA ASP A 33 20.08 -17.11 31.84
C ASP A 33 19.53 -15.70 32.11
N LYS A 34 20.40 -14.68 32.13
CA LYS A 34 19.99 -13.29 32.37
C LYS A 34 19.20 -12.73 31.18
N ASP A 35 19.69 -12.95 29.97
CA ASP A 35 19.03 -12.48 28.75
C ASP A 35 17.69 -13.21 28.56
N SER A 36 17.65 -14.51 28.87
CA SER A 36 16.43 -15.31 28.83
C SER A 36 15.39 -14.78 29.82
N ALA A 37 15.80 -14.45 31.04
CA ALA A 37 14.91 -13.86 32.05
C ALA A 37 14.34 -12.51 31.58
N VAL A 38 15.18 -11.62 31.05
CA VAL A 38 14.73 -10.32 30.53
C VAL A 38 13.76 -10.48 29.36
N ILE A 39 14.08 -11.33 28.38
CA ILE A 39 13.19 -11.59 27.24
C ILE A 39 11.86 -12.16 27.72
N ASN A 40 11.87 -13.15 28.61
CA ASN A 40 10.62 -13.72 29.14
C ASN A 40 9.76 -12.65 29.82
N THR A 41 10.37 -11.79 30.66
CA THR A 41 9.62 -10.70 31.32
C THR A 41 9.03 -9.67 30.34
N LEU A 42 9.67 -9.43 29.18
CA LEU A 42 9.10 -8.56 28.16
C LEU A 42 7.86 -9.19 27.51
N PHE A 43 7.84 -10.51 27.35
CA PHE A 43 6.74 -11.23 26.71
C PHE A 43 5.61 -11.66 27.67
N ASP A 44 5.76 -11.41 28.98
CA ASP A 44 4.69 -11.63 29.97
C ASP A 44 3.40 -10.85 29.63
N ASP A 45 3.53 -9.66 29.01
CA ASP A 45 2.43 -8.87 28.45
C ASP A 45 2.65 -8.60 26.94
N ALA A 46 2.50 -9.65 26.15
CA ALA A 46 2.62 -9.59 24.69
C ALA A 46 1.30 -10.02 24.00
N PRO A 47 0.35 -9.10 23.77
CA PRO A 47 -0.86 -9.39 23.02
C PRO A 47 -0.51 -9.77 21.57
N THR A 48 -1.42 -10.50 20.92
CA THR A 48 -1.31 -10.84 19.51
C THR A 48 -1.68 -9.62 18.65
N TYR A 49 -0.82 -9.29 17.69
CA TYR A 49 -1.05 -8.28 16.66
C TYR A 49 -1.19 -8.94 15.29
N CYS A 50 -1.87 -8.26 14.37
CA CYS A 50 -1.97 -8.67 12.97
C CYS A 50 -1.29 -7.62 12.08
N LEU A 51 -0.37 -8.07 11.21
CA LEU A 51 0.32 -7.24 10.22
C LEU A 51 0.47 -8.03 8.91
N GLY A 52 -0.02 -7.47 7.81
CA GLY A 52 -0.07 -8.15 6.54
C GLY A 52 -0.97 -9.38 6.64
N ARG A 53 -0.37 -10.56 6.46
CA ARG A 53 -1.05 -11.86 6.57
C ARG A 53 -0.62 -12.66 7.79
N TYR A 54 0.16 -12.05 8.68
CA TYR A 54 0.79 -12.73 9.80
C TYR A 54 0.25 -12.18 11.12
N THR A 55 0.16 -13.08 12.08
CA THR A 55 -0.07 -12.73 13.48
C THR A 55 1.18 -13.00 14.28
N PHE A 56 1.49 -12.12 15.23
CA PHE A 56 2.64 -12.29 16.11
C PHE A 56 2.35 -11.68 17.47
N ASN A 57 2.96 -12.22 18.52
CA ASN A 57 2.88 -11.64 19.85
C ASN A 57 3.97 -10.57 19.97
N TYR A 58 3.61 -9.39 20.46
CA TYR A 58 4.57 -8.29 20.60
C TYR A 58 4.45 -7.62 21.98
N PRO A 59 5.55 -7.47 22.73
CA PRO A 59 5.54 -6.83 24.04
C PRO A 59 4.91 -5.44 24.00
N LYS A 60 3.94 -5.17 24.90
CA LYS A 60 3.37 -3.83 25.03
C LYS A 60 4.43 -2.76 25.31
N ALA A 61 5.43 -3.11 26.11
CA ALA A 61 6.54 -2.23 26.47
C ALA A 61 7.36 -1.75 25.26
N LEU A 62 7.30 -2.46 24.12
CA LEU A 62 8.01 -2.12 22.90
C LEU A 62 7.07 -1.53 21.82
N THR A 63 5.76 -1.45 22.08
CA THR A 63 4.77 -1.04 21.09
C THR A 63 4.89 0.46 20.81
N GLN A 64 5.32 0.80 19.60
CA GLN A 64 5.23 2.15 19.05
C GLN A 64 3.88 2.32 18.34
N GLU A 65 3.45 3.56 18.11
CA GLU A 65 2.32 3.83 17.21
C GLU A 65 2.72 3.39 15.79
N LEU A 66 2.32 2.18 15.41
CA LEU A 66 2.47 1.70 14.04
C LEU A 66 1.66 2.62 13.13
N SER A 67 2.33 3.12 12.09
CA SER A 67 1.69 3.90 11.02
C SER A 67 0.54 3.08 10.44
N SER A 68 -0.65 3.67 10.36
CA SER A 68 -1.83 3.05 9.72
C SER A 68 -1.82 3.19 8.20
N VAL A 69 -0.65 3.50 7.63
CA VAL A 69 -0.40 3.69 6.21
C VAL A 69 0.17 2.42 5.61
N ILE A 70 -0.52 1.87 4.62
CA ILE A 70 -0.05 0.75 3.80
C ILE A 70 -0.15 1.12 2.32
N THR A 71 0.67 0.49 1.49
CA THR A 71 0.56 0.60 0.03
C THR A 71 0.17 -0.75 -0.54
N ILE A 72 -0.93 -0.79 -1.28
CA ILE A 72 -1.35 -1.96 -2.05
C ILE A 72 -1.34 -1.54 -3.52
N ASP A 73 -0.56 -2.26 -4.33
CA ASP A 73 -0.22 -1.89 -5.69
C ASP A 73 0.40 -0.48 -5.74
N ASP A 74 -0.31 0.50 -6.27
CA ASP A 74 0.07 1.91 -6.32
C ASP A 74 -0.84 2.82 -5.47
N MET A 75 -1.71 2.21 -4.65
CA MET A 75 -2.65 2.94 -3.79
C MET A 75 -2.11 3.01 -2.37
N THR A 76 -1.95 4.22 -1.86
CA THR A 76 -1.70 4.45 -0.44
C THR A 76 -3.02 4.47 0.31
N ILE A 77 -3.11 3.69 1.39
CA ILE A 77 -4.29 3.54 2.22
C ILE A 77 -3.90 3.95 3.63
N GLU A 78 -4.57 4.97 4.14
CA GLU A 78 -4.48 5.41 5.53
C GLU A 78 -5.79 5.11 6.23
N SER A 79 -5.74 4.66 7.48
CA SER A 79 -6.95 4.39 8.27
C SER A 79 -6.88 5.03 9.65
N GLN A 80 -8.02 5.50 10.12
CA GLN A 80 -8.16 6.02 11.48
C GLN A 80 -9.56 5.78 12.01
N PHE A 81 -9.67 5.47 13.30
CA PHE A 81 -10.96 5.50 13.97
C PHE A 81 -11.51 6.93 13.95
N LEU A 82 -12.78 7.09 13.56
CA LEU A 82 -13.40 8.41 13.51
C LEU A 82 -14.89 8.30 13.80
N TYR A 83 -15.46 9.25 14.54
CA TYR A 83 -16.90 9.29 14.73
C TYR A 83 -17.61 9.78 13.45
N PRO A 84 -18.83 9.29 13.14
CA PRO A 84 -19.51 9.64 11.89
C PRO A 84 -19.68 11.16 11.64
N PRO A 85 -20.01 12.00 12.65
CA PRO A 85 -20.08 13.45 12.43
C PRO A 85 -18.74 14.08 12.04
N ALA A 86 -17.65 13.63 12.65
CA ALA A 86 -16.30 14.11 12.33
C ALA A 86 -15.87 13.68 10.93
N PHE A 87 -16.27 12.48 10.47
CA PHE A 87 -16.04 12.05 9.10
C PHE A 87 -16.75 12.94 8.07
N LYS A 88 -18.03 13.27 8.32
CA LYS A 88 -18.79 14.18 7.44
C LYS A 88 -18.11 15.54 7.34
N GLN A 89 -17.74 16.12 8.49
CA GLN A 89 -17.03 17.40 8.53
C GLN A 89 -15.68 17.33 7.79
N ARG A 90 -14.93 16.22 7.92
CA ARG A 90 -13.65 16.03 7.21
C ARG A 90 -13.84 16.09 5.69
N ILE A 91 -14.88 15.44 5.17
CA ILE A 91 -15.19 15.46 3.73
C ILE A 91 -15.52 16.89 3.27
N GLU A 92 -16.40 17.59 4.01
CA GLU A 92 -16.83 18.95 3.66
C GLU A 92 -15.64 19.92 3.63
N LEU A 93 -14.80 19.89 4.67
CA LEU A 93 -13.58 20.72 4.75
C LEU A 93 -12.59 20.38 3.64
N ARG A 94 -12.43 19.10 3.29
CA ARG A 94 -11.53 18.67 2.23
C ARG A 94 -12.02 19.11 0.86
N GLU A 95 -13.32 18.99 0.59
CA GLU A 95 -13.90 19.46 -0.66
C GLU A 95 -13.76 20.99 -0.80
N GLU A 96 -14.00 21.74 0.28
CA GLU A 96 -13.80 23.19 0.32
C GLU A 96 -12.33 23.57 0.08
N GLU A 97 -11.40 22.89 0.72
CA GLU A 97 -9.96 23.09 0.50
C GLU A 97 -9.60 22.89 -0.97
N LEU A 98 -10.04 21.79 -1.58
CA LEU A 98 -9.76 21.47 -2.99
C LEU A 98 -10.40 22.46 -3.96
N LYS A 99 -11.60 22.98 -3.66
CA LYS A 99 -12.27 24.02 -4.46
C LYS A 99 -11.53 25.36 -4.40
N ASN A 100 -11.00 25.72 -3.23
CA ASN A 100 -10.33 26.99 -3.00
C ASN A 100 -8.83 26.98 -3.37
N LYS A 101 -8.27 25.81 -3.64
CA LYS A 101 -6.86 25.65 -3.98
C LYS A 101 -6.55 26.25 -5.36
N ARG A 102 -5.52 27.09 -5.40
CA ARG A 102 -5.08 27.77 -6.63
C ARG A 102 -4.05 26.94 -7.39
N VAL A 103 -4.06 27.08 -8.70
CA VAL A 103 -3.02 26.60 -9.61
C VAL A 103 -2.20 27.79 -10.10
N ILE A 104 -0.93 27.56 -10.46
CA ILE A 104 -0.05 28.62 -10.98
C ILE A 104 -0.46 29.02 -12.40
N ASP A 105 -0.62 28.03 -13.28
CA ASP A 105 -1.12 28.26 -14.63
C ASP A 105 -2.65 28.20 -14.63
N SER A 106 -3.29 29.33 -14.98
CA SER A 106 -4.75 29.41 -15.05
C SER A 106 -5.39 28.40 -16.00
N SER A 107 -4.66 27.91 -17.01
CA SER A 107 -5.16 26.89 -17.94
C SER A 107 -5.29 25.50 -17.29
N ASP A 108 -4.70 25.29 -16.12
CA ASP A 108 -4.77 24.06 -15.32
C ASP A 108 -5.90 24.10 -14.27
N ALA A 109 -6.62 25.21 -14.17
CA ALA A 109 -7.76 25.39 -13.27
C ALA A 109 -9.03 24.71 -13.84
N PRO A 110 -10.00 24.33 -12.98
CA PRO A 110 -9.96 24.32 -11.51
C PRO A 110 -9.03 23.24 -10.95
N PHE A 111 -8.65 23.35 -9.66
CA PHE A 111 -7.84 22.33 -8.98
C PHE A 111 -8.63 21.04 -8.72
N LEU A 112 -9.86 21.16 -8.20
CA LEU A 112 -10.82 20.06 -8.10
C LEU A 112 -11.48 19.83 -9.46
N LYS A 113 -11.33 18.64 -10.04
CA LYS A 113 -11.87 18.25 -11.34
C LYS A 113 -13.23 17.59 -11.24
N GLU A 114 -13.39 16.67 -10.29
CA GLU A 114 -14.63 15.89 -10.14
C GLU A 114 -14.84 15.45 -8.68
N VAL A 115 -16.11 15.31 -8.29
CA VAL A 115 -16.54 14.73 -7.02
C VAL A 115 -17.42 13.52 -7.32
N ILE A 116 -16.90 12.32 -7.04
CA ILE A 116 -17.58 11.04 -7.32
C ILE A 116 -18.17 10.53 -6.00
N LYS A 117 -19.50 10.54 -5.90
CA LYS A 117 -20.21 10.08 -4.69
C LYS A 117 -20.23 8.55 -4.61
N LEU A 118 -20.07 8.04 -3.41
CA LEU A 118 -20.22 6.62 -3.05
C LEU A 118 -21.26 6.48 -1.93
N ASP A 119 -21.78 5.28 -1.71
CA ASP A 119 -22.74 5.03 -0.63
C ASP A 119 -22.14 5.29 0.76
N ASN A 120 -20.84 5.04 0.90
CA ASN A 120 -20.09 5.13 2.16
C ASN A 120 -19.02 6.23 2.15
N GLY A 121 -19.06 7.18 1.21
CA GLY A 121 -18.00 8.17 1.08
C GLY A 121 -17.99 8.95 -0.23
N VAL A 122 -16.80 9.41 -0.61
CA VAL A 122 -16.56 10.23 -1.81
C VAL A 122 -15.17 9.97 -2.36
N ILE A 123 -14.99 10.11 -3.68
CA ILE A 123 -13.68 10.17 -4.33
C ILE A 123 -13.55 11.54 -4.98
N PHE A 124 -12.48 12.24 -4.67
CA PHE A 124 -12.11 13.49 -5.33
C PHE A 124 -11.10 13.21 -6.44
N ASP A 125 -11.34 13.75 -7.63
CA ASP A 125 -10.33 13.89 -8.69
C ASP A 125 -9.82 15.33 -8.65
N SER A 126 -8.53 15.52 -8.41
CA SER A 126 -7.91 16.84 -8.34
C SER A 126 -6.50 16.86 -8.93
N ASN A 127 -6.00 18.02 -9.33
CA ASN A 127 -4.59 18.18 -9.68
C ASN A 127 -3.68 17.63 -8.57
N GLU A 128 -2.54 17.05 -8.92
CA GLU A 128 -1.62 16.51 -7.92
C GLU A 128 -1.03 17.63 -7.03
N ASN A 129 -0.74 18.79 -7.61
CA ASN A 129 -0.22 19.96 -6.94
C ASN A 129 -0.47 21.23 -7.78
N SER A 130 -0.08 22.39 -7.26
CA SER A 130 -0.35 23.69 -7.89
C SER A 130 0.60 24.04 -9.05
N THR A 131 1.70 23.29 -9.22
CA THR A 131 2.79 23.55 -10.18
C THR A 131 2.80 22.60 -11.37
N THR A 132 2.34 21.36 -11.19
CA THR A 132 2.28 20.36 -12.26
C THR A 132 1.10 20.68 -13.17
N PRO A 133 1.26 20.54 -14.50
CA PRO A 133 0.14 20.66 -15.43
C PRO A 133 -1.02 19.71 -15.08
N ASP A 134 -2.26 20.11 -15.38
CA ASP A 134 -3.45 19.39 -14.92
C ASP A 134 -3.71 18.01 -15.55
N PHE A 135 -2.77 17.49 -16.34
CA PHE A 135 -2.75 16.08 -16.69
C PHE A 135 -2.30 15.21 -15.51
N GLY A 136 -1.50 15.73 -14.57
CA GLY A 136 -1.08 15.03 -13.35
C GLY A 136 -2.11 15.23 -12.27
N ARG A 137 -2.75 14.16 -11.82
CA ARG A 137 -3.87 14.23 -10.88
C ARG A 137 -3.80 13.14 -9.83
N ILE A 138 -4.58 13.32 -8.77
CA ILE A 138 -4.77 12.39 -7.68
C ILE A 138 -6.26 12.02 -7.62
N LEU A 139 -6.54 10.72 -7.56
CA LEU A 139 -7.81 10.25 -7.02
C LEU A 139 -7.64 10.07 -5.51
N GLU A 140 -8.43 10.80 -4.73
CA GLU A 140 -8.43 10.76 -3.26
C GLU A 140 -9.80 10.30 -2.74
N GLY A 141 -9.89 9.04 -2.36
CA GLY A 141 -11.08 8.43 -1.76
C GLY A 141 -11.13 8.64 -0.25
N HIS A 142 -12.26 9.16 0.25
CA HIS A 142 -12.61 9.21 1.67
C HIS A 142 -13.80 8.30 1.90
N VAL A 143 -13.61 7.20 2.62
CA VAL A 143 -14.69 6.23 2.90
C VAL A 143 -14.79 5.90 4.38
N TYR A 144 -16.00 5.57 4.82
CA TYR A 144 -16.33 5.24 6.20
C TYR A 144 -16.94 3.85 6.29
N ILE A 145 -16.25 2.93 6.97
CA ILE A 145 -16.61 1.52 7.05
C ILE A 145 -16.35 1.06 8.49
N ASP A 146 -17.36 0.50 9.15
CA ASP A 146 -17.29 -0.10 10.50
C ASP A 146 -16.59 0.80 11.55
N ASN A 147 -16.97 2.07 11.60
CA ASN A 147 -16.41 3.12 12.47
C ASN A 147 -14.96 3.54 12.18
N VAL A 148 -14.41 3.09 11.06
CA VAL A 148 -13.08 3.45 10.59
C VAL A 148 -13.21 4.31 9.33
N ALA A 149 -12.49 5.42 9.33
CA ALA A 149 -12.38 6.29 8.18
C ALA A 149 -11.09 5.98 7.44
N PHE A 150 -11.20 5.73 6.15
CA PHE A 150 -10.07 5.47 5.26
C PHE A 150 -9.83 6.67 4.34
N ILE A 151 -8.57 6.90 4.02
CA ILE A 151 -8.12 7.80 2.97
C ILE A 151 -7.31 6.95 2.00
N ILE A 152 -7.71 6.93 0.73
CA ILE A 152 -7.08 6.14 -0.31
C ILE A 152 -6.61 7.10 -1.39
N LYS A 153 -5.33 7.04 -1.76
CA LYS A 153 -4.74 7.93 -2.78
C LYS A 153 -4.05 7.12 -3.87
N THR A 154 -4.20 7.58 -5.10
CA THR A 154 -3.45 7.08 -6.26
C THR A 154 -3.26 8.22 -7.25
N GLU A 155 -2.12 8.22 -7.92
CA GLU A 155 -1.82 9.12 -9.01
C GLU A 155 -2.46 8.62 -10.30
N ILE A 156 -2.99 9.56 -11.09
CA ILE A 156 -3.52 9.30 -12.42
C ILE A 156 -2.92 10.31 -13.41
N ARG A 157 -2.85 9.88 -14.67
CA ARG A 157 -2.50 10.72 -15.81
C ARG A 157 -3.72 10.87 -16.71
N ASP A 158 -4.03 12.10 -17.09
CA ASP A 158 -5.13 12.41 -18.01
C ASP A 158 -4.76 13.52 -19.00
N VAL A 159 -4.35 13.14 -20.21
CA VAL A 159 -4.11 14.08 -21.32
C VAL A 159 -5.27 14.15 -22.30
N SER A 160 -6.49 13.79 -21.90
CA SER A 160 -7.67 13.88 -22.77
C SER A 160 -7.96 15.31 -23.25
N ASN A 161 -7.56 16.34 -22.49
CA ASN A 161 -7.75 17.73 -22.87
C ASN A 161 -6.99 18.07 -24.18
N PRO A 162 -7.67 18.69 -25.17
CA PRO A 162 -7.05 19.08 -26.44
C PRO A 162 -5.77 19.92 -26.35
N LYS A 163 -5.55 20.67 -25.25
CA LYS A 163 -4.30 21.43 -25.05
C LYS A 163 -3.06 20.52 -25.03
N TYR A 164 -3.22 19.23 -24.76
CA TYR A 164 -2.16 18.23 -24.76
C TYR A 164 -2.01 17.45 -26.07
N LYS A 165 -2.52 17.96 -27.20
CA LYS A 165 -2.48 17.28 -28.52
C LYS A 165 -1.12 16.69 -28.89
N ASN A 166 -0.02 17.41 -28.64
CA ASN A 166 1.33 16.91 -28.92
C ASN A 166 1.68 15.67 -28.08
N MET A 167 1.24 15.63 -26.82
CA MET A 167 1.40 14.46 -25.96
C MET A 167 0.50 13.32 -26.44
N GLN A 168 -0.75 13.59 -26.82
CA GLN A 168 -1.66 12.57 -27.34
C GLN A 168 -1.10 11.88 -28.59
N ILE A 169 -0.54 12.64 -29.54
CA ILE A 169 0.10 12.09 -30.76
C ILE A 169 1.30 11.20 -30.40
N ARG A 170 2.13 11.66 -29.46
CA ARG A 170 3.27 10.89 -28.97
C ARG A 170 2.79 9.61 -28.27
N ASP A 171 1.82 9.70 -27.38
CA ASP A 171 1.32 8.58 -26.59
C ASP A 171 0.68 7.52 -27.51
N GLN A 172 -0.08 7.94 -28.53
CA GLN A 172 -0.58 7.05 -29.58
C GLN A 172 0.56 6.30 -30.30
N LYS A 173 1.66 6.98 -30.66
CA LYS A 173 2.82 6.37 -31.31
C LYS A 173 3.47 5.28 -30.45
N TYR A 174 3.44 5.43 -29.13
CA TYR A 174 4.03 4.48 -28.17
C TYR A 174 3.00 3.55 -27.51
N SER A 175 1.74 3.55 -27.96
CA SER A 175 0.65 2.77 -27.35
C SER A 175 0.45 3.06 -25.85
N ILE A 176 0.73 4.29 -25.42
CA ILE A 176 0.48 4.76 -24.06
C ILE A 176 -0.98 5.25 -23.99
N PRO A 177 -1.77 4.83 -22.98
CA PRO A 177 -3.15 5.30 -22.85
C PRO A 177 -3.20 6.81 -22.61
N ILE A 178 -4.17 7.48 -23.25
CA ILE A 178 -4.42 8.92 -23.09
C ILE A 178 -4.80 9.26 -21.64
N THR A 179 -5.45 8.33 -20.96
CA THR A 179 -5.72 8.41 -19.53
C THR A 179 -5.77 7.01 -18.91
N ASP A 180 -5.31 6.90 -17.67
CA ASP A 180 -5.46 5.71 -16.82
C ASP A 180 -6.59 5.88 -15.77
N LYS A 181 -7.27 7.04 -15.74
CA LYS A 181 -8.34 7.35 -14.78
C LYS A 181 -9.41 6.25 -14.68
N PRO A 182 -9.99 5.72 -15.77
CA PRO A 182 -11.05 4.71 -15.66
C PRO A 182 -10.56 3.42 -14.98
N GLN A 183 -9.35 2.98 -15.30
CA GLN A 183 -8.75 1.78 -14.71
C GLN A 183 -8.44 1.99 -13.22
N LYS A 184 -7.84 3.13 -12.88
CA LYS A 184 -7.46 3.47 -11.49
C LYS A 184 -8.69 3.68 -10.60
N LEU A 185 -9.72 4.35 -11.13
CA LEU A 185 -11.00 4.53 -10.43
C LEU A 185 -11.68 3.18 -10.17
N ALA A 186 -11.75 2.30 -11.17
CA ALA A 186 -12.34 0.97 -11.01
C ALA A 186 -11.55 0.12 -10.00
N ALA A 187 -10.21 0.19 -10.03
CA ALA A 187 -9.36 -0.48 -9.05
C ALA A 187 -9.59 0.07 -7.63
N MET A 188 -9.75 1.39 -7.46
CA MET A 188 -10.02 2.01 -6.17
C MET A 188 -11.40 1.60 -5.64
N GLN A 189 -12.43 1.60 -6.48
CA GLN A 189 -13.77 1.15 -6.10
C GLN A 189 -13.78 -0.34 -5.71
N SER A 190 -13.03 -1.17 -6.44
CA SER A 190 -12.83 -2.59 -6.11
C SER A 190 -12.05 -2.80 -4.81
N LEU A 191 -11.10 -1.92 -4.49
CA LEU A 191 -10.43 -1.93 -3.18
C LEU A 191 -11.41 -1.55 -2.07
N ILE A 192 -12.13 -0.44 -2.23
CA ILE A 192 -13.11 0.06 -1.26
C ILE A 192 -14.16 -1.00 -0.90
N SER A 193 -14.67 -1.74 -1.89
CA SER A 193 -15.70 -2.76 -1.66
C SER A 193 -15.23 -3.96 -0.83
N ARG A 194 -13.90 -4.11 -0.63
CA ARG A 194 -13.27 -5.19 0.14
C ARG A 194 -12.62 -4.70 1.44
N LEU A 195 -12.71 -3.40 1.74
CA LEU A 195 -12.21 -2.85 2.99
C LEU A 195 -13.18 -3.15 4.13
N HIS A 196 -12.61 -3.45 5.28
CA HIS A 196 -13.34 -3.67 6.53
C HIS A 196 -12.70 -2.83 7.62
N GLY A 197 -13.52 -2.11 8.38
CA GLY A 197 -13.05 -1.45 9.59
C GLY A 197 -12.95 -2.47 10.72
N ARG A 198 -11.89 -2.38 11.52
CA ARG A 198 -11.74 -3.20 12.72
C ARG A 198 -11.12 -2.39 13.87
N PRO A 199 -11.42 -2.73 15.13
CA PRO A 199 -10.66 -2.28 16.28
C PRO A 199 -9.18 -2.67 16.15
N LYS A 200 -8.28 -1.79 16.64
CA LYS A 200 -6.81 -1.94 16.53
C LYS A 200 -6.28 -3.31 16.96
N ASN A 201 -6.88 -3.92 17.98
CA ASN A 201 -6.42 -5.17 18.60
C ASN A 201 -7.27 -6.38 18.22
N GLU A 202 -8.24 -6.24 17.32
CA GLU A 202 -9.06 -7.36 16.87
C GLU A 202 -8.32 -8.15 15.77
N ILE A 203 -8.16 -9.46 15.93
CA ILE A 203 -7.55 -10.32 14.92
C ILE A 203 -8.64 -10.79 13.94
N PRO A 204 -8.54 -10.45 12.64
CA PRO A 204 -9.52 -10.89 11.67
C PRO A 204 -9.56 -12.42 11.55
N THR A 205 -10.76 -12.98 11.50
CA THR A 205 -10.98 -14.40 11.20
C THR A 205 -11.19 -14.67 9.72
N GLU A 206 -11.55 -13.63 8.96
CA GLU A 206 -11.75 -13.70 7.52
C GLU A 206 -10.43 -13.58 6.75
N LYS A 207 -10.42 -14.06 5.49
CA LYS A 207 -9.23 -13.97 4.63
C LYS A 207 -9.01 -12.52 4.20
N GLY A 208 -7.84 -11.97 4.51
CA GLY A 208 -7.52 -10.60 4.15
C GLY A 208 -6.07 -10.22 4.42
N ILE A 209 -5.82 -8.92 4.33
CA ILE A 209 -4.55 -8.28 4.70
C ILE A 209 -4.87 -7.27 5.81
N CYS A 210 -4.24 -7.45 6.96
CA CYS A 210 -4.08 -6.45 8.01
C CYS A 210 -2.97 -5.46 7.64
#